data_AF-X8IPR9-F1
#
_entry.id   AF-X8IPR9-F1
#
_cell.length_a   1.000
_cell.length_b   1.000
_cell.length_c   1.000
_cell.angle_alpha   90.00
_cell.angle_beta   90.00
_cell.angle_gamma   90.00
#
_symmetry.space_group_name_H-M   'P 1'
#
loop_
_entity.id
_entity.type
_entity.pdbx_description
1 polymer ?
#
loop_
_entity_poly.entity_id
_entity_poly.type
_entity_poly.pdbx_seq_one_letter_code
_entity_poly.pdbx_strand_id
1 'polypeptide(L)'
;MNNRKRNVQIKFRVTEEERSLIEEKMKQVPTRNMEAYLRKMAIDGYIIQVDHSDIKKMTEELQKIGVNINQIAKHNLNYIPISYIYLVFKI
;
A
#
# COMPACT_ATOMS: atom_id res chain seq x y z
N MET A 1 24.00 -33.43 -13.67
CA MET A 1 23.21 -32.21 -13.36
C MET A 1 23.64 -31.13 -14.34
N ASN A 2 22.76 -30.72 -15.27
CA ASN A 2 23.09 -29.73 -16.30
C ASN A 2 23.39 -28.37 -15.64
N ASN A 3 24.55 -27.80 -15.95
CA ASN A 3 24.92 -26.43 -15.57
C ASN A 3 23.94 -25.44 -16.18
N ARG A 4 22.91 -25.08 -15.43
CA ARG A 4 21.98 -24.01 -15.83
C ARG A 4 22.74 -22.69 -15.74
N LYS A 5 22.64 -21.86 -16.78
CA LYS A 5 23.18 -20.49 -16.81
C LYS A 5 22.68 -19.63 -15.63
N ARG A 6 21.52 -19.98 -15.05
CA ARG A 6 20.92 -19.33 -13.87
C ARG A 6 20.70 -20.40 -12.80
N ASN A 7 21.63 -20.51 -11.86
CA ASN A 7 21.66 -21.53 -10.80
C ASN A 7 21.15 -21.03 -9.44
N VAL A 8 21.10 -19.71 -9.23
CA VAL A 8 20.58 -19.10 -7.99
C VAL A 8 19.06 -19.02 -8.06
N GLN A 9 18.38 -19.55 -7.03
CA GLN A 9 16.92 -19.48 -6.89
C GLN A 9 16.54 -18.43 -5.84
N ILE A 10 15.60 -17.55 -6.18
CA ILE A 10 14.97 -16.61 -5.26
C ILE A 10 13.53 -17.07 -5.07
N LYS A 11 13.10 -17.28 -3.81
CA LYS A 11 11.73 -17.69 -3.47
C LYS A 11 11.03 -16.54 -2.78
N PHE A 12 9.81 -16.23 -3.22
CA PHE A 12 8.94 -15.25 -2.59
C PHE A 12 7.58 -15.89 -2.32
N ARG A 13 6.95 -15.52 -1.20
CA ARG A 13 5.60 -15.95 -0.86
C ARG A 13 4.64 -14.83 -1.23
N VAL A 14 3.48 -15.20 -1.74
CA VAL A 14 2.38 -14.29 -2.06
C VAL A 14 1.06 -14.90 -1.65
N THR A 15 0.07 -14.05 -1.43
CA THR A 15 -1.34 -14.44 -1.36
C THR A 15 -1.87 -14.78 -2.76
N GLU A 16 -3.04 -15.41 -2.82
CA GLU A 16 -3.68 -15.73 -4.10
C GLU A 16 -4.09 -14.47 -4.89
N GLU A 17 -4.49 -13.42 -4.16
CA GLU A 17 -4.83 -12.11 -4.72
C GLU A 17 -3.61 -11.44 -5.35
N GLU A 18 -2.49 -11.40 -4.63
CA GLU A 18 -1.23 -10.85 -5.13
C GLU A 18 -0.75 -11.62 -6.35
N ARG A 19 -0.86 -12.95 -6.34
CA ARG A 19 -0.52 -13.79 -7.49
C ARG A 19 -1.37 -13.46 -8.71
N SER A 20 -2.68 -13.30 -8.53
CA SER A 20 -3.61 -12.95 -9.62
C SER A 20 -3.23 -11.61 -10.26
N LEU A 21 -2.92 -10.61 -9.44
CA LEU A 21 -2.47 -9.29 -9.91
C LEU A 21 -1.14 -9.36 -10.68
N ILE A 22 -0.19 -10.18 -10.21
CA ILE A 22 1.08 -10.41 -10.90
C ILE A 22 0.83 -11.06 -12.27
N GLU A 23 -0.06 -12.05 -12.35
CA GLU A 23 -0.42 -12.71 -13.61
C GLU A 23 -1.10 -11.75 -14.59
N GLU A 24 -2.00 -10.87 -14.12
CA GLU A 24 -2.61 -9.85 -14.95
C GLU A 24 -1.60 -8.83 -15.49
N LYS A 25 -0.68 -8.35 -14.63
CA LYS A 25 0.39 -7.44 -15.07
C LYS A 25 1.35 -8.12 -16.06
N MET A 26 1.59 -9.42 -15.90
CA MET A 26 2.42 -10.18 -16.85
C MET A 26 1.79 -10.21 -18.24
N LYS A 27 0.46 -10.34 -18.36
CA LYS A 27 -0.25 -10.35 -19.66
C LYS A 27 -0.06 -9.07 -20.48
N GLN A 28 0.30 -7.95 -19.83
CA GLN A 28 0.57 -6.67 -20.49
C GLN A 28 1.92 -6.65 -21.21
N VAL A 29 2.80 -7.62 -20.92
CA VAL A 29 4.13 -7.76 -21.52
C VAL A 29 4.10 -8.99 -22.43
N PRO A 30 4.81 -9.00 -23.58
CA PRO A 30 4.85 -10.16 -24.49
C PRO A 30 5.73 -11.29 -23.91
N THR A 31 5.42 -11.78 -22.71
CA THR A 31 6.08 -12.92 -22.06
C THR A 31 5.05 -13.89 -21.51
N ARG A 32 5.32 -15.18 -21.67
CA ARG A 32 4.53 -16.27 -21.08
C ARG A 32 5.21 -16.92 -19.87
N ASN A 33 6.41 -16.46 -19.55
CA ASN A 33 7.23 -17.04 -18.49
C ASN A 33 7.28 -16.10 -17.29
N MET A 34 6.69 -16.55 -16.18
CA MET A 34 6.64 -15.83 -14.91
C MET A 34 8.04 -15.50 -14.35
N GLU A 35 8.99 -16.42 -14.41
CA GLU A 35 10.35 -16.15 -13.95
C GLU A 35 11.04 -15.09 -14.81
N ALA A 36 10.78 -15.09 -16.12
CA ALA A 36 11.32 -14.07 -17.01
C ALA A 36 10.70 -12.70 -16.72
N TYR A 37 9.37 -12.67 -16.49
CA TYR A 37 8.64 -11.46 -16.11
C TYR A 37 9.15 -10.89 -14.78
N LEU A 38 9.19 -11.69 -13.72
CA LEU A 38 9.64 -11.25 -12.40
C LEU A 38 11.11 -10.79 -12.43
N ARG A 39 11.97 -11.48 -13.17
CA ARG A 39 13.37 -11.07 -13.33
C ARG A 39 13.49 -9.74 -14.09
N LYS A 40 12.70 -9.56 -15.16
CA LYS A 40 12.65 -8.31 -15.92
C LYS A 40 12.20 -7.16 -14.99
N MET A 41 11.15 -7.36 -14.22
CA MET A 41 10.66 -6.35 -13.27
C MET A 41 11.64 -6.07 -12.13
N ALA A 42 12.34 -7.07 -11.62
CA ALA A 42 13.31 -6.90 -10.53
C ALA A 42 14.62 -6.22 -10.98
N ILE A 43 14.97 -6.30 -12.27
CA ILE A 43 16.20 -5.69 -12.82
C ILE A 43 15.89 -4.34 -13.48
N ASP A 44 14.87 -4.30 -14.34
CA ASP A 44 14.56 -3.14 -15.20
C ASP A 44 13.43 -2.26 -14.63
N GLY A 45 12.75 -2.71 -13.57
CA GLY A 45 11.64 -1.98 -12.98
C GLY A 45 12.10 -0.65 -12.40
N TYR A 46 11.45 0.45 -12.80
CA TYR A 46 11.62 1.73 -12.12
C TYR A 46 11.01 1.66 -10.72
N ILE A 47 11.83 1.86 -9.69
CA ILE A 47 11.34 2.03 -8.32
C ILE A 47 10.78 3.44 -8.23
N ILE A 48 9.46 3.58 -8.38
CA ILE A 48 8.77 4.83 -8.09
C ILE A 48 8.48 4.84 -6.60
N GLN A 49 9.37 5.45 -5.84
CA GLN A 49 9.10 5.79 -4.45
C GLN A 49 8.21 7.03 -4.43
N VAL A 50 6.90 6.82 -4.29
CA VAL A 50 5.98 7.93 -4.04
C VAL A 50 6.16 8.34 -2.58
N ASP A 51 6.80 9.48 -2.35
CA ASP A 51 6.88 10.05 -1.02
C ASP A 51 5.51 10.59 -0.60
N HIS A 52 4.91 9.96 0.40
CA HIS A 52 3.63 10.38 0.98
C HIS A 52 3.83 11.18 2.27
N SER A 53 5.05 11.64 2.57
CA SER A 53 5.36 12.42 3.77
C SER A 53 4.42 13.60 3.96
N ASP A 54 4.07 14.29 2.88
CA ASP A 54 3.31 15.53 2.94
C ASP A 54 1.83 15.27 3.20
N ILE A 55 1.27 14.21 2.60
CA ILE A 55 -0.08 13.75 2.90
C ILE A 55 -0.16 13.31 4.36
N LYS A 56 0.83 12.57 4.85
CA LYS A 56 0.90 12.13 6.25
C LYS A 56 0.93 13.30 7.22
N LYS A 57 1.78 14.31 6.98
CA LYS A 57 1.83 15.55 7.79
C LYS A 57 0.49 16.28 7.78
N MET A 58 -0.16 16.37 6.63
CA MET A 58 -1.47 17.01 6.52
C MET A 58 -2.54 16.26 7.33
N THR A 59 -2.56 14.93 7.28
CA THR A 59 -3.46 14.10 8.10
C THR A 59 -3.19 14.28 9.60
N GLU A 60 -1.92 14.37 10.01
CA GLU A 60 -1.55 14.63 11.40
C GLU A 60 -2.07 15.99 11.90
N GLU A 61 -1.95 17.05 11.10
CA GLU A 61 -2.49 18.37 11.44
C GLU A 61 -4.03 18.37 11.51
N LEU A 62 -4.70 17.72 10.55
CA LEU A 62 -6.16 17.55 10.58
C LEU A 62 -6.62 16.78 11.83
N GLN A 63 -5.88 15.77 12.25
CA GLN A 63 -6.16 15.02 13.47
C GLN A 63 -6.04 15.90 14.71
N LYS A 64 -5.03 16.77 14.80
CA LYS A 64 -4.88 17.75 15.91
C LYS A 64 -6.07 18.70 15.96
N ILE A 65 -6.53 19.20 14.81
CA ILE A 65 -7.74 20.05 14.73
C ILE A 65 -8.97 19.27 15.24
N GLY A 66 -9.16 18.03 14.80
CA GLY A 66 -10.26 17.17 15.27
C GLY A 66 -10.24 16.93 16.78
N VAL A 67 -9.06 16.74 17.37
CA VAL A 67 -8.88 16.61 18.84
C VAL A 67 -9.26 17.91 19.56
N ASN A 68 -8.82 19.06 19.06
CA ASN A 68 -9.14 20.36 19.66
C ASN A 68 -10.65 20.65 19.58
N ILE A 69 -11.29 20.36 18.44
CA ILE A 69 -12.74 20.47 18.28
C ILE A 69 -13.47 19.57 19.29
N ASN A 70 -13.00 18.33 19.49
CA ASN A 70 -13.59 17.41 20.47
C ASN A 70 -13.45 17.94 21.90
N GLN A 71 -12.33 18.55 22.25
CA GLN A 71 -12.15 19.18 23.57
C GLN A 71 -13.12 20.35 23.78
N ILE A 72 -13.28 21.21 22.78
CA ILE A 72 -14.24 22.34 22.81
C ILE A 72 -15.68 21.82 22.91
N ALA A 73 -16.03 20.78 22.15
CA ALA A 73 -17.35 20.17 22.19
C ALA A 73 -17.65 19.55 23.57
N LYS A 74 -16.68 18.85 24.16
CA LYS A 74 -16.80 18.30 25.52
C LYS A 74 -16.96 19.41 26.57
N HIS A 75 -16.20 20.49 26.44
CA HIS A 75 -16.23 21.62 27.38
C HIS A 75 -17.57 22.37 27.34
N ASN A 76 -18.14 22.60 26.16
CA ASN A 76 -19.32 23.47 26.01
C ASN A 76 -20.67 22.72 26.00
N LEU A 77 -20.72 21.45 25.58
CA LEU A 77 -22.01 20.82 25.23
C LEU A 77 -22.39 19.57 26.03
N ASN A 78 -21.54 19.05 26.92
CA ASN A 78 -21.83 17.92 27.82
C ASN A 78 -22.70 16.77 27.22
N TYR A 79 -22.51 16.47 25.92
CA TYR A 79 -22.65 15.22 25.16
C TYR A 79 -23.16 15.46 23.73
N ILE A 80 -22.35 15.04 22.75
CA ILE A 80 -22.82 14.11 21.71
C ILE A 80 -21.73 13.02 21.60
N PRO A 81 -22.08 11.71 21.71
CA PRO A 81 -21.10 10.64 21.75
C PRO A 81 -20.28 10.56 20.44
N ILE A 82 -18.97 10.39 20.61
CA ILE A 82 -17.93 10.35 19.57
C ILE A 82 -18.16 9.21 18.54
N SER A 83 -19.07 8.26 18.82
CA SER A 83 -19.42 7.16 17.93
C SER A 83 -19.86 7.59 16.53
N TYR A 84 -20.38 8.80 16.35
CA TYR A 84 -20.77 9.33 15.03
C TYR A 84 -19.60 9.90 14.21
N ILE A 85 -18.49 10.32 14.84
CA ILE A 85 -17.33 10.89 14.12
C ILE A 85 -16.45 9.77 13.53
N TYR A 86 -16.39 8.60 14.19
CA TYR A 86 -15.69 7.42 13.66
C TYR A 86 -16.26 6.90 12.32
N LEU A 87 -17.51 7.24 11.98
CA LEU A 87 -18.12 6.85 10.70
C LEU A 87 -17.66 7.73 9.52
N VAL A 88 -17.16 8.95 9.78
CA VAL A 88 -16.78 9.91 8.71
C VAL A 88 -15.30 9.82 8.34
N PHE A 89 -14.44 9.32 9.25
CA PHE A 89 -12.98 9.27 9.04
C PHE A 89 -12.42 7.87 8.73
N LYS A 90 -13.26 6.90 8.39
CA LYS A 90 -12.82 5.58 7.92
C LYS A 90 -12.73 5.56 6.39
N ILE A 91 -11.74 6.27 5.85
CA ILE A 91 -11.16 6.07 4.51
C ILE A 91 -9.67 5.79 4.72
#